data_AF-A0A1G0X8P4-F1
#
_entry.id   AF-A0A1G0X8P4-F1
#
_cell.length_a   1.000
_cell.length_b   1.000
_cell.length_c   1.000
_cell.angle_alpha   90.00
_cell.angle_beta   90.00
_cell.angle_gamma   90.00
#
_symmetry.space_group_name_H-M   'P 1'
#
loop_
_entity.id
_entity.type
_entity.pdbx_description
1 polymer ?
#
loop_
_entity_poly.entity_id
_entity_poly.type
_entity_poly.pdbx_seq_one_letter_code
_entity_poly.pdbx_strand_id
1 'polypeptide(L)'
;MPNTLVHLGINGLVTRTLIKKSDLILIYIGSVIPDFPWIIQRLVSWLNPNVNNYDLRLYSIVLASLLFSIILSFGLANLFINSKRTFIIFSAGSLIHLLLDSFETKWGNGVHFFSPFTWELVNFRFFWSEDIIIYCATGFGLLFMVLNWRETLSTSITFSNKVQKNILVFIFCIIIYFFLPLLFMNSAESADNHFVKTLRNEGYRIGKYFETDRGFFINSPVQDKFRTPFDEELEVANLNLSSSEKMSIRAKFISKDEIQIIEYHIHHNRDLFSYAGLFLLLILFITSMFKTGILKIRS
;
A
#
# COMPACT_ATOMS: atom_id res chain seq x y z
N MET A 1 -1.43 0.92 -6.70
CA MET A 1 -0.78 2.09 -6.09
C MET A 1 0.13 2.68 -7.14
N PRO A 2 0.11 4.00 -7.39
CA PRO A 2 1.15 4.63 -8.18
C PRO A 2 2.50 4.12 -7.68
N ASN A 3 3.48 3.96 -8.56
CA ASN A 3 4.73 3.38 -8.10
C ASN A 3 5.40 4.30 -7.06
N THR A 4 6.28 3.72 -6.24
CA THR A 4 6.90 4.43 -5.11
C THR A 4 7.62 5.71 -5.54
N LEU A 5 8.20 5.79 -6.75
CA LEU A 5 8.83 7.02 -7.24
C LEU A 5 7.84 8.18 -7.40
N VAL A 6 6.63 7.91 -7.90
CA VAL A 6 5.56 8.91 -7.98
C VAL A 6 5.25 9.46 -6.59
N HIS A 7 5.07 8.56 -5.62
CA HIS A 7 4.79 8.96 -4.23
C HIS A 7 5.91 9.82 -3.66
N LEU A 8 7.18 9.43 -3.82
CA LEU A 8 8.33 10.18 -3.31
C LEU A 8 8.43 11.58 -3.92
N GLY A 9 8.25 11.69 -5.24
CA GLY A 9 8.30 12.97 -5.96
C GLY A 9 7.20 13.93 -5.53
N ILE A 10 5.95 13.48 -5.58
CA ILE A 10 4.80 14.33 -5.25
C ILE A 10 4.80 14.68 -3.77
N ASN A 11 5.07 13.72 -2.87
CA ASN A 11 5.20 14.01 -1.45
C ASN A 11 6.31 15.01 -1.17
N GLY A 12 7.47 14.83 -1.81
CA GLY A 12 8.61 15.75 -1.70
C GLY A 12 8.23 17.17 -2.09
N LEU A 13 7.58 17.36 -3.23
CA LEU A 13 7.15 18.67 -3.72
C LEU A 13 6.09 19.30 -2.81
N VAL A 14 4.99 18.58 -2.56
CA VAL A 14 3.84 19.11 -1.80
C VAL A 14 4.24 19.39 -0.36
N THR A 15 4.90 18.45 0.31
CA THR A 15 5.25 18.60 1.73
C THR A 15 6.27 19.71 1.94
N ARG A 16 7.27 19.89 1.06
CA ARG A 16 8.21 21.02 1.17
C ARG A 16 7.56 22.37 0.92
N THR A 17 6.52 22.41 0.08
CA THR A 17 5.76 23.62 -0.19
C THR A 17 4.95 24.04 1.04
N LEU A 18 4.30 23.07 1.71
CA LEU A 18 3.49 23.31 2.90
C LEU A 18 4.33 23.48 4.18
N ILE A 19 5.37 22.68 4.34
CA ILE A 19 6.23 22.60 5.52
C ILE A 19 7.65 23.01 5.12
N LYS A 20 7.88 24.32 5.01
CA LYS A 20 9.17 24.87 4.58
C LYS A 20 10.34 24.30 5.39
N LYS A 21 11.42 23.94 4.69
CA LYS A 21 12.64 23.33 5.27
C LYS A 21 12.39 21.98 5.97
N SER A 22 11.37 21.22 5.56
CA SER A 22 11.18 19.84 5.99
C SER A 22 12.28 18.93 5.44
N ASP A 23 12.76 18.03 6.29
CA ASP A 23 13.74 17.01 5.94
C ASP A 23 13.17 16.02 4.92
N LEU A 24 13.78 15.94 3.73
CA LEU A 24 13.30 15.09 2.64
C LEU A 24 13.25 13.61 3.02
N ILE A 25 14.22 13.13 3.80
CA ILE A 25 14.22 11.75 4.27
C ILE A 25 13.01 11.43 5.15
N LEU A 26 12.56 12.39 5.98
CA LEU A 26 11.36 12.22 6.79
C LEU A 26 10.11 12.25 5.92
N ILE A 27 10.07 13.10 4.90
CA ILE A 27 8.96 13.11 3.92
C ILE A 27 8.85 11.75 3.23
N TYR A 28 9.97 11.20 2.78
CA TYR A 28 10.00 9.90 2.10
C TYR A 28 9.56 8.76 3.01
N ILE A 29 10.01 8.73 4.26
CA ILE A 29 9.53 7.76 5.25
C ILE A 29 8.01 7.90 5.44
N GLY A 30 7.52 9.13 5.63
CA GLY A 30 6.09 9.42 5.75
C GLY A 30 5.26 8.92 4.57
N SER A 31 5.81 9.01 3.36
CA SER A 31 5.16 8.55 2.14
C SER A 31 5.08 7.03 1.96
N VAL A 32 5.82 6.25 2.75
CA VAL A 32 5.82 4.76 2.67
C VAL A 32 5.05 4.13 3.83
N ILE A 33 4.69 4.90 4.86
CA ILE A 33 3.91 4.42 6.00
C ILE A 33 2.64 3.67 5.57
N PRO A 34 1.81 4.19 4.64
CA PRO A 34 0.58 3.47 4.23
C PRO A 34 0.84 2.18 3.43
N ASP A 35 2.04 2.01 2.86
CA ASP A 35 2.45 0.80 2.14
C ASP A 35 2.90 -0.33 3.07
N PHE A 36 3.26 0.00 4.32
CA PHE A 36 3.81 -0.96 5.27
C PHE A 36 2.94 -2.22 5.49
N PRO A 37 1.60 -2.12 5.57
CA PRO A 37 0.73 -3.28 5.69
C PRO A 37 0.84 -4.23 4.50
N TRP A 38 0.95 -3.70 3.28
CA TRP A 38 1.08 -4.52 2.07
C TRP A 38 2.44 -5.21 1.98
N ILE A 39 3.51 -4.55 2.46
CA ILE A 39 4.83 -5.15 2.59
C ILE A 39 4.79 -6.30 3.62
N ILE A 40 4.17 -6.07 4.78
CA ILE A 40 3.99 -7.10 5.82
C ILE A 40 3.16 -8.27 5.27
N GLN A 41 2.04 -8.00 4.59
CA GLN A 41 1.21 -9.04 3.97
C GLN A 41 2.06 -9.96 3.08
N ARG A 42 2.85 -9.39 2.16
CA ARG A 42 3.70 -10.17 1.25
C ARG A 42 4.74 -10.99 2.01
N LEU A 43 5.36 -10.40 3.03
CA LEU A 43 6.35 -11.08 3.85
C LEU A 43 5.74 -12.26 4.61
N VAL A 44 4.55 -12.08 5.20
CA VAL A 44 3.84 -13.13 5.95
C VAL A 44 3.40 -14.25 5.01
N SER A 45 2.80 -13.94 3.85
CA SER A 45 2.44 -14.96 2.86
C SER A 45 3.64 -15.76 2.37
N TRP A 46 4.81 -15.12 2.24
CA TRP A 46 6.04 -15.80 1.85
C TRP A 46 6.60 -16.70 2.96
N LEU A 47 6.62 -16.21 4.21
CA LEU A 47 7.12 -16.96 5.37
C LEU A 47 6.20 -18.09 5.82
N ASN A 48 4.89 -17.92 5.64
CA ASN A 48 3.87 -18.89 6.00
C ASN A 48 2.86 -19.07 4.84
N PRO A 49 3.16 -19.96 3.88
CA PRO A 49 2.27 -20.23 2.74
C PRO A 49 0.88 -20.75 3.13
N ASN A 50 0.71 -21.26 4.35
CA ASN A 50 -0.56 -21.81 4.84
C ASN A 50 -1.42 -20.76 5.57
N VAL A 51 -1.00 -19.50 5.60
CA VAL A 51 -1.80 -18.42 6.19
C VAL A 51 -3.11 -18.25 5.42
N ASN A 52 -4.21 -18.01 6.13
CA ASN A 52 -5.47 -17.68 5.49
C ASN A 52 -5.35 -16.31 4.80
N ASN A 53 -5.30 -16.30 3.46
CA ASN A 53 -5.11 -15.09 2.67
C ASN A 53 -6.27 -14.09 2.82
N TYR A 54 -7.50 -14.55 3.08
CA TYR A 54 -8.63 -13.67 3.33
C TYR A 54 -8.46 -12.90 4.64
N ASP A 55 -8.10 -13.59 5.72
CA ASP A 55 -7.87 -12.95 7.04
C ASP A 55 -6.68 -11.99 6.97
N LEU A 56 -5.58 -12.42 6.35
CA LEU A 56 -4.40 -11.59 6.19
C LEU A 56 -4.71 -10.33 5.36
N ARG A 57 -5.54 -10.45 4.32
CA ARG A 57 -5.97 -9.30 3.51
C ARG A 57 -6.85 -8.34 4.31
N LEU A 58 -7.85 -8.84 5.03
CA LEU A 58 -8.71 -8.02 5.89
C LEU A 58 -7.89 -7.27 6.93
N TYR A 59 -6.98 -7.96 7.60
CA TYR A 59 -6.07 -7.35 8.56
C TYR A 59 -5.24 -6.22 7.92
N SER A 60 -4.73 -6.45 6.71
CA SER A 60 -3.94 -5.47 5.96
C SER A 60 -4.76 -4.28 5.48
N ILE A 61 -6.03 -4.48 5.09
CA ILE A 61 -6.97 -3.40 4.74
C ILE A 61 -7.17 -2.46 5.93
N VAL A 62 -7.42 -3.00 7.13
CA VAL A 62 -7.61 -2.19 8.33
C VAL A 62 -6.33 -1.40 8.65
N LEU A 63 -5.19 -2.08 8.64
CA LEU A 63 -3.87 -1.46 8.88
C LEU A 63 -3.52 -0.35 7.87
N ALA A 64 -3.91 -0.51 6.60
CA ALA A 64 -3.62 0.45 5.53
C ALA A 64 -4.51 1.71 5.56
N SER A 65 -5.50 1.77 6.44
CA SER A 65 -6.35 2.95 6.57
C SER A 65 -5.59 4.17 7.12
N LEU A 66 -6.14 5.36 6.87
CA LEU A 66 -5.52 6.62 7.31
C LEU A 66 -5.34 6.67 8.83
N LEU A 67 -6.32 6.21 9.61
CA LEU A 67 -6.24 6.20 11.08
C LEU A 67 -5.00 5.42 11.56
N PHE A 68 -4.80 4.21 11.05
CA PHE A 68 -3.69 3.36 11.45
C PHE A 68 -2.35 3.89 10.95
N SER A 69 -2.33 4.50 9.77
CA SER A 69 -1.17 5.24 9.26
C SER A 69 -0.79 6.43 10.18
N ILE A 70 -1.78 7.16 10.70
CA ILE A 70 -1.57 8.27 11.65
C ILE A 70 -1.09 7.74 13.01
N ILE A 71 -1.63 6.64 13.52
CA ILE A 71 -1.16 6.00 14.77
C ILE A 71 0.31 5.61 14.64
N LEU A 72 0.68 4.95 13.54
CA LEU A 72 2.08 4.59 13.28
C LEU A 72 2.97 5.83 13.12
N SER A 73 2.49 6.83 12.39
CA SER A 73 3.17 8.13 12.25
C SER A 73 3.44 8.78 13.61
N PHE A 74 2.44 8.79 14.50
CA PHE A 74 2.57 9.33 15.86
C PHE A 74 3.59 8.55 16.69
N GLY A 75 3.51 7.22 16.67
CA GLY A 75 4.48 6.36 17.35
C GLY A 75 5.90 6.64 16.87
N LEU A 76 6.15 6.55 15.56
CA LEU A 76 7.47 6.75 14.98
C LEU A 76 8.02 8.15 15.25
N ALA A 77 7.18 9.18 15.12
CA ALA A 77 7.60 10.57 15.34
C ALA A 77 8.11 10.83 16.76
N ASN A 78 7.60 10.12 17.77
CA ASN A 78 8.08 10.26 19.16
C ASN A 78 9.55 9.83 19.35
N LEU A 79 10.12 9.04 18.43
CA LEU A 79 11.53 8.68 18.44
C LEU A 79 12.46 9.83 18.03
N PHE A 80 11.95 10.89 17.41
CA PHE A 80 12.74 12.00 16.87
C PHE A 80 12.80 13.20 17.82
N ILE A 81 13.86 14.01 17.73
CA ILE A 81 14.04 15.21 18.58
C ILE A 81 12.85 16.19 18.42
N ASN A 82 12.38 16.41 17.20
CA ASN A 82 11.26 17.31 16.91
C ASN A 82 9.98 16.52 16.60
N SER A 83 9.51 15.77 17.59
CA SER A 83 8.40 14.81 17.42
C SER A 83 7.13 15.44 16.82
N LYS A 84 6.75 16.65 17.25
CA LYS A 84 5.58 17.34 16.69
C LYS A 84 5.73 17.61 15.19
N ARG A 85 6.88 18.13 14.78
CA ARG A 85 7.15 18.43 13.37
C ARG A 85 7.24 17.14 12.54
N THR A 86 7.93 16.13 13.05
CA THR A 86 8.03 14.82 12.39
C THR A 86 6.66 14.16 12.25
N PHE A 87 5.80 14.26 13.26
CA PHE A 87 4.43 13.75 13.21
C PHE A 87 3.61 14.41 12.11
N ILE A 88 3.69 15.74 11.98
CA ILE A 88 3.01 16.48 10.91
C ILE A 88 3.54 16.03 9.54
N ILE A 89 4.86 15.89 9.38
CA ILE A 89 5.46 15.41 8.12
C ILE A 89 4.99 14.00 7.77
N PHE A 90 5.03 13.05 8.72
CA PHE A 90 4.61 11.67 8.48
C PHE A 90 3.11 11.55 8.20
N SER A 91 2.28 12.29 8.93
CA SER A 91 0.82 12.28 8.74
C SER A 91 0.43 12.93 7.41
N ALA A 92 1.07 14.06 7.05
CA ALA A 92 0.88 14.67 5.74
C ALA A 92 1.33 13.75 4.62
N GLY A 93 2.47 13.08 4.80
CA GLY A 93 2.99 12.11 3.83
C GLY A 93 2.04 10.93 3.61
N SER A 94 1.49 10.40 4.71
CA SER A 94 0.50 9.31 4.67
C SER A 94 -0.80 9.76 3.97
N LEU A 95 -1.29 10.96 4.28
CA LEU A 95 -2.49 11.52 3.66
C LEU A 95 -2.29 11.73 2.15
N ILE A 96 -1.19 12.36 1.73
CA ILE A 96 -0.88 12.60 0.32
C ILE A 96 -0.72 11.27 -0.42
N HIS A 97 -0.03 10.29 0.18
CA HIS A 97 0.09 8.95 -0.40
C HIS A 97 -1.30 8.34 -0.68
N LEU A 98 -2.16 8.31 0.33
CA LEU A 98 -3.51 7.76 0.22
C LEU A 98 -4.39 8.55 -0.77
N LEU A 99 -4.24 9.88 -0.85
CA LEU A 99 -4.92 10.67 -1.89
C LEU A 99 -4.47 10.29 -3.30
N LEU A 100 -3.16 10.14 -3.52
CA LEU A 100 -2.63 9.70 -4.82
C LEU A 100 -3.12 8.30 -5.19
N ASP A 101 -3.21 7.42 -4.20
CA ASP A 101 -3.76 6.08 -4.40
C ASP A 101 -5.21 6.06 -4.82
N SER A 102 -6.00 7.01 -4.33
CA SER A 102 -7.40 7.14 -4.69
C SER A 102 -7.60 7.67 -6.12
N PHE A 103 -6.60 8.28 -6.75
CA PHE A 103 -6.68 8.71 -8.15
C PHE A 103 -6.49 7.56 -9.15
N GLU A 104 -5.78 6.50 -8.77
CA GLU A 104 -5.55 5.35 -9.64
C GLU A 104 -6.78 4.44 -9.69
N THR A 105 -7.18 4.05 -10.91
CA THR A 105 -8.19 3.03 -11.14
C THR A 105 -7.70 1.68 -10.61
N LYS A 106 -8.44 1.14 -9.63
CA LYS A 106 -8.23 -0.20 -9.07
C LYS A 106 -9.60 -0.80 -8.79
N TRP A 107 -9.95 -1.88 -9.46
CA TRP A 107 -11.27 -2.49 -9.26
C TRP A 107 -11.30 -3.29 -7.97
N GLY A 108 -12.36 -3.11 -7.16
CA GLY A 108 -12.51 -3.73 -5.85
C GLY A 108 -11.51 -3.25 -4.80
N ASN A 109 -10.78 -2.17 -5.09
CA ASN A 109 -9.73 -1.64 -4.25
C ASN A 109 -9.80 -0.10 -4.26
N GLY A 110 -9.28 0.52 -3.21
CA GLY A 110 -9.38 1.94 -2.99
C GLY A 110 -8.78 2.30 -1.64
N VAL A 111 -9.20 3.45 -1.12
CA VAL A 111 -8.62 4.00 0.09
C VAL A 111 -9.67 4.19 1.17
N HIS A 112 -9.34 3.78 2.39
CA HIS A 112 -10.16 3.97 3.57
C HIS A 112 -9.67 5.19 4.37
N PHE A 113 -10.23 6.36 4.08
CA PHE A 113 -9.94 7.59 4.83
C PHE A 113 -10.59 7.62 6.21
N PHE A 114 -11.78 7.03 6.34
CA PHE A 114 -12.64 7.15 7.53
C PHE A 114 -12.89 5.82 8.24
N SER A 115 -12.15 4.76 7.90
CA SER A 115 -12.14 3.52 8.70
C SER A 115 -11.64 3.82 10.12
N PRO A 116 -12.22 3.21 11.16
CA PRO A 116 -13.23 2.14 11.13
C PRO A 116 -14.68 2.65 11.23
N PHE A 117 -14.93 3.96 11.09
CA PHE A 117 -16.27 4.55 11.20
C PHE A 117 -17.13 4.29 9.97
N THR A 118 -16.51 4.31 8.79
CA THR A 118 -17.10 3.82 7.54
C THR A 118 -16.06 3.04 6.75
N TRP A 119 -16.52 2.00 6.08
CA TRP A 119 -15.71 1.13 5.22
C TRP A 119 -15.83 1.48 3.74
N GLU A 120 -16.45 2.61 3.42
CA GLU A 120 -16.53 3.09 2.04
C GLU A 120 -15.12 3.27 1.45
N LEU A 121 -14.93 2.76 0.23
CA LEU A 121 -13.70 2.89 -0.54
C LEU A 121 -13.75 4.16 -1.36
N VAL A 122 -12.78 5.05 -1.15
CA VAL A 122 -12.60 6.20 -2.04
C VAL A 122 -11.71 5.78 -3.20
N ASN A 123 -12.27 5.84 -4.41
CA ASN A 123 -11.56 5.62 -5.67
C ASN A 123 -12.14 6.51 -6.77
N PHE A 124 -11.37 7.51 -7.20
CA PHE A 124 -11.74 8.48 -8.23
C PHE A 124 -11.56 7.96 -9.66
N ARG A 125 -10.77 6.89 -9.86
CA ARG A 125 -10.61 6.19 -11.14
C ARG A 125 -10.18 7.11 -12.31
N PHE A 126 -9.21 8.00 -12.07
CA PHE A 126 -8.77 8.96 -13.08
C PHE A 126 -7.82 8.38 -14.13
N PHE A 127 -6.98 7.43 -13.73
CA PHE A 127 -5.98 6.83 -14.63
C PHE A 127 -5.65 5.41 -14.21
N TRP A 128 -5.30 4.58 -15.19
CA TRP A 128 -4.62 3.32 -14.95
C TRP A 128 -3.15 3.55 -14.65
N SER A 129 -2.50 2.54 -14.11
CA SER A 129 -1.08 2.66 -13.75
C SER A 129 -0.12 2.63 -14.92
N GLU A 130 -0.61 2.16 -16.06
CA GLU A 130 0.06 2.02 -17.33
C GLU A 130 -0.15 3.28 -18.19
N ASP A 131 -0.93 4.26 -17.71
CA ASP A 131 -1.17 5.49 -18.45
C ASP A 131 0.09 6.37 -18.49
N ILE A 132 0.24 7.11 -19.59
CA ILE A 132 1.38 8.00 -19.82
C ILE A 132 1.60 9.01 -18.68
N ILE A 133 0.53 9.46 -18.05
CA ILE A 133 0.59 10.38 -16.90
C ILE A 133 1.38 9.78 -15.73
N ILE A 134 1.27 8.47 -15.49
CA ILE A 134 2.01 7.78 -14.44
C ILE A 134 3.49 7.67 -14.82
N TYR A 135 3.83 7.38 -16.08
CA TYR A 135 5.22 7.40 -16.51
C TYR A 135 5.86 8.79 -16.40
N CYS A 136 5.14 9.85 -16.78
CA CYS A 136 5.58 11.22 -16.57
C CYS A 136 5.79 11.54 -15.08
N ALA A 137 4.84 11.15 -14.22
CA ALA A 137 4.96 11.34 -12.77
C ALA A 137 6.11 10.51 -12.17
N THR A 138 6.40 9.33 -12.72
CA THR A 138 7.53 8.47 -12.33
C THR A 138 8.86 9.13 -12.68
N GLY A 139 8.98 9.63 -13.91
CA GLY A 139 10.15 10.39 -14.37
C GLY A 139 10.37 11.65 -13.54
N PHE A 140 9.30 12.36 -13.21
CA PHE A 140 9.34 13.49 -12.28
C PHE A 140 9.84 13.07 -10.90
N GLY A 141 9.33 11.99 -10.33
CA GLY A 141 9.76 11.48 -9.02
C GLY A 141 11.24 11.10 -8.99
N LEU A 142 11.72 10.40 -10.01
CA LEU A 142 13.14 10.08 -10.16
C LEU A 142 13.99 11.35 -10.29
N LEU A 143 13.61 12.28 -11.16
CA LEU A 143 14.31 13.54 -11.34
C LEU A 143 14.35 14.34 -10.03
N PHE A 144 13.23 14.42 -9.31
CA PHE A 144 13.15 15.09 -8.02
C PHE A 144 14.12 14.49 -7.02
N MET A 145 14.17 13.16 -6.90
CA MET A 145 15.13 12.47 -6.03
C MET A 145 16.57 12.75 -6.44
N VAL A 146 16.88 12.69 -7.75
CA VAL A 146 18.23 12.94 -8.27
C VAL A 146 18.65 14.39 -8.04
N LEU A 147 17.78 15.39 -8.24
CA LEU A 147 18.13 16.79 -8.00
C LEU A 147 18.37 17.09 -6.52
N ASN A 148 17.63 16.41 -5.63
CA ASN A 148 17.70 16.63 -4.20
C ASN A 148 18.56 15.59 -3.44
N TRP A 149 19.32 14.76 -4.15
CA TRP A 149 20.05 13.64 -3.52
C TRP A 149 21.10 14.13 -2.51
N ARG A 150 21.84 15.20 -2.84
CA ARG A 150 22.87 15.77 -1.95
C ARG A 150 22.27 16.33 -0.67
N GLU A 151 21.17 17.08 -0.80
CA GLU A 151 20.42 17.61 0.34
C GLU A 151 19.95 16.44 1.22
N THR A 152 19.29 15.45 0.63
CA THR A 152 18.78 14.27 1.33
C THR A 152 19.87 13.51 2.08
N LEU A 153 21.06 13.36 1.47
CA LEU A 153 22.22 12.71 2.08
C LEU A 153 22.95 13.57 3.11
N SER A 154 22.68 14.87 3.17
CA SER A 154 23.27 15.79 4.16
C SER A 154 22.42 15.91 5.42
N THR A 155 21.13 15.60 5.32
CA THR A 155 20.21 15.62 6.46
C THR A 155 20.56 14.55 7.47
N SER A 156 20.74 14.96 8.72
CA SER A 156 20.95 14.06 9.84
C SER A 156 19.62 13.62 10.45
N ILE A 157 19.36 12.31 10.45
CA ILE A 157 18.30 11.75 11.29
C ILE A 157 18.75 11.82 12.75
N THR A 158 18.12 12.68 13.54
CA THR A 158 18.43 12.85 14.97
C THR A 158 17.33 12.27 15.85
N PHE A 159 17.67 11.24 16.61
CA PHE A 159 16.79 10.61 17.59
C PHE A 159 16.78 11.38 18.91
N SER A 160 15.65 11.34 19.62
CA SER A 160 15.47 11.99 20.91
C SER A 160 16.25 11.28 22.01
N ASN A 161 17.05 12.04 22.78
CA ASN A 161 17.70 11.56 24.00
C ASN A 161 16.74 11.45 25.21
N LYS A 162 15.46 11.85 25.07
CA LYS A 162 14.44 11.69 26.13
C LYS A 162 13.83 10.28 26.08
N VAL A 163 14.72 9.30 26.21
CA VAL A 163 14.56 7.91 25.78
C VAL A 163 13.31 7.23 26.38
N GLN A 164 13.09 7.32 27.69
CA GLN A 164 12.12 6.42 28.33
C GLN A 164 10.65 6.74 28.01
N LYS A 165 10.20 7.99 28.22
CA LYS A 165 8.79 8.36 27.99
C LYS A 165 8.41 8.23 26.52
N ASN A 166 9.28 8.65 25.62
CA ASN A 166 9.03 8.61 24.18
C ASN A 166 9.01 7.17 23.65
N ILE A 167 9.85 6.28 24.18
CA ILE A 167 9.83 4.86 23.82
C ILE A 167 8.54 4.20 24.32
N LEU A 168 8.07 4.51 25.52
CA LEU A 168 6.79 3.95 26.01
C LEU A 168 5.62 4.35 25.10
N VAL A 169 5.57 5.61 24.67
CA VAL A 169 4.56 6.07 23.70
C VAL A 169 4.70 5.34 22.37
N PHE A 170 5.92 5.20 21.84
CA PHE A 170 6.18 4.43 20.62
C PHE A 170 5.70 2.97 20.75
N ILE A 171 6.11 2.26 21.80
CA ILE A 171 5.71 0.88 22.06
C ILE A 171 4.19 0.77 22.17
N PHE A 172 3.56 1.67 22.91
CA PHE A 172 2.10 1.71 23.03
C PHE A 172 1.42 1.88 21.67
N CYS A 173 1.91 2.79 20.83
CA CYS A 173 1.38 2.99 19.48
C CYS A 173 1.60 1.77 18.59
N ILE A 174 2.75 1.08 18.70
CA ILE A 174 3.01 -0.17 17.98
C ILE A 174 2.06 -1.28 18.42
N ILE A 175 1.80 -1.41 19.73
CA ILE A 175 0.82 -2.37 20.24
C ILE A 175 -0.56 -2.04 19.68
N ILE A 176 -1.01 -0.78 19.76
CA ILE A 176 -2.30 -0.39 19.17
C ILE A 176 -2.31 -0.69 17.66
N TYR A 177 -1.26 -0.32 16.94
CA TYR A 177 -1.17 -0.50 15.50
C TYR A 177 -1.34 -1.97 15.11
N PHE A 178 -0.70 -2.92 15.81
CA PHE A 178 -0.80 -4.33 15.46
C PHE A 178 -2.03 -5.05 16.06
N PHE A 179 -2.50 -4.68 17.25
CA PHE A 179 -3.58 -5.42 17.93
C PHE A 179 -4.97 -4.85 17.70
N LEU A 180 -5.11 -3.52 17.61
CA LEU A 180 -6.41 -2.89 17.40
C LEU A 180 -7.09 -3.28 16.06
N PRO A 181 -6.38 -3.53 14.94
CA PRO A 181 -7.03 -3.95 13.69
C PRO A 181 -7.85 -5.23 13.81
N LEU A 182 -7.45 -6.15 14.71
CA LEU A 182 -8.15 -7.41 14.94
C LEU A 182 -9.61 -7.19 15.37
N LEU A 183 -9.89 -6.09 16.09
CA LEU A 183 -11.26 -5.75 16.51
C LEU A 183 -12.15 -5.29 15.35
N PHE A 184 -11.56 -4.89 14.23
CA PHE A 184 -12.25 -4.26 13.10
C PHE A 184 -12.36 -5.17 11.87
N MET A 185 -11.66 -6.31 11.83
CA MET A 185 -11.67 -7.23 10.69
C MET A 185 -13.09 -7.70 10.32
N ASN A 186 -13.90 -8.10 11.31
CA ASN A 186 -15.28 -8.53 11.08
C ASN A 186 -16.15 -7.43 10.48
N SER A 187 -15.90 -6.17 10.86
CA SER A 187 -16.62 -5.02 10.34
C SER A 187 -16.24 -4.74 8.88
N ALA A 188 -14.94 -4.82 8.56
CA ALA A 188 -14.43 -4.71 7.20
C ALA A 188 -14.97 -5.83 6.29
N GLU A 189 -15.03 -7.07 6.79
CA GLU A 189 -15.62 -8.20 6.08
C GLU A 189 -17.13 -8.02 5.88
N SER A 190 -17.85 -7.57 6.91
CA SER A 190 -19.29 -7.34 6.82
C SER A 190 -19.65 -6.29 5.78
N ALA A 191 -18.78 -5.29 5.61
CA ALA A 191 -18.87 -4.27 4.56
C ALA A 191 -18.44 -4.78 3.16
N ASP A 192 -18.03 -6.04 3.06
CA ASP A 192 -17.57 -6.69 1.83
C ASP A 192 -16.39 -5.98 1.15
N ASN A 193 -15.48 -5.43 1.96
CA ASN A 193 -14.27 -4.80 1.44
C ASN A 193 -13.46 -5.78 0.61
N HIS A 194 -13.02 -5.33 -0.57
CA HIS A 194 -12.35 -6.18 -1.56
C HIS A 194 -13.15 -7.44 -1.93
N PHE A 195 -14.47 -7.39 -1.78
CA PHE A 195 -15.38 -8.51 -2.00
C PHE A 195 -15.06 -9.75 -1.16
N VAL A 196 -14.36 -9.60 -0.01
CA VAL A 196 -13.92 -10.75 0.79
C VAL A 196 -15.10 -11.59 1.28
N LYS A 197 -16.20 -10.99 1.72
CA LYS A 197 -17.37 -11.73 2.19
C LYS A 197 -18.06 -12.45 1.05
N THR A 198 -18.17 -11.80 -0.11
CA THR A 198 -18.70 -12.44 -1.32
C THR A 198 -17.82 -13.61 -1.76
N LEU A 199 -16.50 -13.44 -1.82
CA LEU A 199 -15.58 -14.49 -2.26
C LEU A 199 -15.54 -15.66 -1.26
N ARG A 200 -15.43 -15.38 0.04
CA ARG A 200 -15.32 -16.37 1.11
C ARG A 200 -16.60 -17.19 1.30
N ASN A 201 -17.78 -16.60 1.14
CA ASN A 201 -19.05 -17.29 1.35
C ASN A 201 -19.61 -17.88 0.05
N GLU A 202 -19.17 -19.10 -0.24
CA GLU A 202 -19.54 -19.89 -1.41
C GLU A 202 -21.07 -20.05 -1.61
N GLY A 203 -21.84 -20.18 -0.52
CA GLY A 203 -23.30 -20.29 -0.59
C GLY A 203 -24.00 -18.97 -0.91
N TYR A 204 -23.34 -17.84 -0.68
CA TYR A 204 -23.88 -16.50 -0.91
C TYR A 204 -23.48 -15.91 -2.26
N ARG A 205 -22.44 -16.45 -2.93
CA ARG A 205 -21.82 -15.79 -4.07
C ARG A 205 -22.53 -15.97 -5.40
N ILE A 206 -23.36 -16.99 -5.58
CA ILE A 206 -24.09 -17.23 -6.84
C ILE A 206 -24.91 -15.98 -7.24
N GLY A 207 -24.67 -15.49 -8.45
CA GLY A 207 -25.32 -14.29 -8.98
C GLY A 207 -24.79 -12.97 -8.42
N LYS A 208 -23.82 -12.99 -7.50
CA LYS A 208 -23.21 -11.78 -6.95
C LYS A 208 -22.12 -11.24 -7.87
N TYR A 209 -22.05 -9.93 -7.89
CA TYR A 209 -21.01 -9.17 -8.54
C TYR A 209 -19.77 -9.09 -7.65
N PHE A 210 -18.59 -9.14 -8.25
CA PHE A 210 -17.35 -8.78 -7.58
C PHE A 210 -16.37 -8.11 -8.53
N GLU A 211 -15.48 -7.32 -7.93
CA GLU A 211 -14.34 -6.72 -8.61
C GLU A 211 -13.05 -7.24 -7.97
N THR A 212 -12.01 -7.38 -8.78
CA THR A 212 -10.69 -7.68 -8.26
C THR A 212 -9.61 -7.04 -9.10
N ASP A 213 -8.62 -6.49 -8.41
CA ASP A 213 -7.45 -5.84 -8.98
C ASP A 213 -6.31 -6.86 -9.03
N ARG A 214 -5.72 -7.03 -10.22
CA ARG A 214 -4.49 -7.82 -10.44
C ARG A 214 -4.58 -9.31 -10.09
N GLY A 215 -5.69 -9.97 -10.39
CA GLY A 215 -5.69 -11.44 -10.44
C GLY A 215 -4.93 -11.96 -11.67
N PHE A 216 -4.85 -13.28 -11.78
CA PHE A 216 -4.13 -13.94 -12.86
C PHE A 216 -5.04 -14.87 -13.63
N PHE A 217 -5.26 -14.55 -14.90
CA PHE A 217 -5.95 -15.44 -15.82
C PHE A 217 -5.00 -16.51 -16.33
N ILE A 218 -5.47 -17.75 -16.32
CA ILE A 218 -4.74 -18.92 -16.73
C ILE A 218 -5.46 -19.49 -17.94
N ASN A 219 -4.87 -19.31 -19.12
CA ASN A 219 -5.36 -19.96 -20.32
C ASN A 219 -5.04 -21.46 -20.25
N SER A 220 -6.06 -22.30 -20.43
CA SER A 220 -5.94 -23.75 -20.28
C SER A 220 -6.65 -24.46 -21.43
N PRO A 221 -6.11 -25.59 -21.94
CA PRO A 221 -6.75 -26.34 -23.02
C PRO A 221 -8.11 -26.93 -22.66
N VAL A 222 -8.39 -27.09 -21.37
CA VAL A 222 -9.62 -27.74 -20.87
C VAL A 222 -10.65 -26.72 -20.42
N GLN A 223 -10.24 -25.83 -19.50
CA GLN A 223 -11.12 -24.84 -18.88
C GLN A 223 -10.28 -23.68 -18.38
N ASP A 224 -10.54 -22.49 -18.89
CA ASP A 224 -9.87 -21.27 -18.45
C ASP A 224 -10.20 -20.99 -16.99
N LYS A 225 -9.18 -20.48 -16.28
CA LYS A 225 -9.28 -20.17 -14.85
C LYS A 225 -8.85 -18.76 -14.57
N PHE A 226 -9.37 -18.22 -13.47
CA PHE A 226 -8.95 -16.96 -12.91
C PHE A 226 -8.54 -17.18 -11.46
N ARG A 227 -7.27 -16.89 -11.16
CA ARG A 227 -6.72 -16.92 -9.82
C ARG A 227 -6.88 -15.55 -9.16
N THR A 228 -7.64 -15.49 -8.09
CA THR A 228 -7.85 -14.25 -7.32
C THR A 228 -6.57 -13.85 -6.56
N PRO A 229 -6.47 -12.60 -6.09
CA PRO A 229 -5.38 -12.17 -5.19
C PRO A 229 -5.32 -12.93 -3.85
N PHE A 230 -6.32 -13.77 -3.56
CA PHE A 230 -6.40 -14.62 -2.37
C PHE A 230 -5.92 -16.05 -2.62
N ASP A 231 -5.40 -16.33 -3.83
CA ASP A 231 -4.95 -17.66 -4.31
C ASP A 231 -6.10 -18.66 -4.52
N GLU A 232 -7.34 -18.18 -4.62
CA GLU A 232 -8.48 -19.00 -5.04
C GLU A 232 -8.55 -19.05 -6.57
N GLU A 233 -8.77 -20.25 -7.14
CA GLU A 233 -9.00 -20.43 -8.58
C GLU A 233 -10.49 -20.58 -8.87
N LEU A 234 -10.99 -19.77 -9.81
CA LEU A 234 -12.37 -19.78 -10.29
C LEU A 234 -12.39 -20.12 -11.78
N GLU A 235 -13.34 -20.94 -12.21
CA GLU A 235 -13.56 -21.26 -13.62
C GLU A 235 -14.13 -20.05 -14.35
N VAL A 236 -13.65 -19.77 -15.57
CA VAL A 236 -14.08 -18.62 -16.35
C VAL A 236 -14.97 -19.06 -17.50
N ALA A 237 -16.21 -18.57 -17.50
CA ALA A 237 -17.15 -18.78 -18.59
C ALA A 237 -16.92 -17.79 -19.73
N ASN A 238 -16.78 -18.30 -20.95
CA ASN A 238 -16.75 -17.51 -22.20
C ASN A 238 -15.64 -16.43 -22.29
N LEU A 239 -14.56 -16.61 -21.52
CA LEU A 239 -13.24 -16.03 -21.70
C LEU A 239 -12.56 -16.63 -22.95
N ASN A 240 -12.06 -15.87 -23.93
CA ASN A 240 -11.10 -16.45 -24.90
C ASN A 240 -9.93 -15.48 -25.12
N LEU A 241 -8.87 -15.69 -24.34
CA LEU A 241 -7.60 -14.99 -24.50
C LEU A 241 -6.54 -15.98 -24.98
N SER A 242 -5.64 -15.50 -25.85
CA SER A 242 -4.57 -16.32 -26.42
C SER A 242 -3.43 -16.62 -25.44
N SER A 243 -3.42 -16.00 -24.26
CA SER A 243 -2.34 -16.07 -23.29
C SER A 243 -2.86 -15.92 -21.85
N SER A 244 -2.08 -16.45 -20.91
CA SER A 244 -2.25 -16.20 -19.47
C SER A 244 -1.75 -14.80 -19.14
N GLU A 245 -2.59 -14.01 -18.48
CA GLU A 245 -2.37 -12.57 -18.28
C GLU A 245 -2.70 -12.14 -16.86
N LYS A 246 -1.95 -11.15 -16.36
CA LYS A 246 -2.31 -10.45 -15.12
C LYS A 246 -3.36 -9.40 -15.46
N MET A 247 -4.52 -9.46 -14.82
CA MET A 247 -5.64 -8.57 -15.17
C MET A 247 -6.46 -8.14 -13.95
N SER A 248 -7.07 -6.98 -14.05
CA SER A 248 -8.21 -6.60 -13.22
C SER A 248 -9.48 -7.04 -13.90
N ILE A 249 -10.46 -7.52 -13.14
CA ILE A 249 -11.77 -7.94 -13.66
C ILE A 249 -12.93 -7.36 -12.86
N ARG A 250 -14.04 -7.17 -13.57
CA ARG A 250 -15.38 -7.09 -13.02
C ARG A 250 -16.11 -8.35 -13.45
N ALA A 251 -16.65 -9.09 -12.50
CA ALA A 251 -17.24 -10.39 -12.78
C ALA A 251 -18.50 -10.63 -11.97
N LYS A 252 -19.26 -11.64 -12.39
CA LYS A 252 -20.42 -12.15 -11.68
C LYS A 252 -20.30 -13.66 -11.56
N PHE A 253 -20.57 -14.20 -10.38
CA PHE A 253 -20.64 -15.65 -10.20
C PHE A 253 -21.85 -16.22 -10.93
N ILE A 254 -21.63 -17.24 -11.77
CA ILE A 254 -22.68 -18.03 -12.41
C ILE A 254 -23.04 -19.22 -11.53
N SER A 255 -22.00 -19.88 -11.01
CA SER A 255 -22.14 -21.01 -10.09
C SER A 255 -21.31 -20.75 -8.82
N LYS A 256 -21.12 -21.78 -8.00
CA LYS A 256 -20.23 -21.70 -6.86
C LYS A 256 -18.80 -21.42 -7.33
N ASP A 257 -18.28 -22.14 -8.32
CA ASP A 257 -16.85 -22.06 -8.67
C ASP A 257 -16.61 -21.45 -10.05
N GLU A 258 -17.67 -20.95 -10.70
CA GLU A 258 -17.65 -20.40 -12.05
C GLU A 258 -18.07 -18.93 -12.07
N ILE A 259 -17.32 -18.12 -12.82
CA ILE A 259 -17.54 -16.70 -13.00
C ILE A 259 -17.71 -16.32 -14.47
N GLN A 260 -18.53 -15.31 -14.69
CA GLN A 260 -18.61 -14.58 -15.95
C GLN A 260 -17.84 -13.27 -15.81
N ILE A 261 -16.79 -13.08 -16.62
CA ILE A 261 -16.09 -11.80 -16.69
C ILE A 261 -16.92 -10.84 -17.56
N ILE A 262 -17.32 -9.72 -16.97
CA ILE A 262 -18.11 -8.65 -17.61
C ILE A 262 -17.18 -7.64 -18.28
N GLU A 263 -16.12 -7.27 -17.57
CA GLU A 263 -15.13 -6.30 -18.02
C GLU A 263 -13.76 -6.73 -17.50
N TYR A 264 -12.71 -6.54 -18.29
CA TYR A 264 -11.34 -6.83 -17.88
C TYR A 264 -10.38 -5.74 -18.36
N HIS A 265 -9.26 -5.61 -17.65
CA HIS A 265 -8.14 -4.76 -18.02
C HIS A 265 -6.84 -5.52 -17.81
N ILE A 266 -6.04 -5.69 -18.87
CA ILE A 266 -4.76 -6.39 -18.83
C ILE A 266 -3.66 -5.44 -18.35
N HIS A 267 -2.87 -5.88 -17.38
CA HIS A 267 -1.79 -5.10 -16.81
C HIS A 267 -0.45 -5.42 -17.45
N HIS A 268 0.35 -4.37 -17.68
CA HIS A 268 1.76 -4.51 -18.07
C HIS A 268 2.68 -4.41 -16.84
N ASN A 269 3.87 -5.01 -16.93
CA ASN A 269 4.75 -5.16 -15.78
C ASN A 269 5.28 -3.80 -15.28
N ARG A 270 4.71 -3.31 -14.17
CA ARG A 270 5.03 -2.00 -13.56
C ARG A 270 5.78 -2.09 -12.24
N ASP A 271 5.80 -3.27 -11.62
CA ASP A 271 6.24 -3.44 -10.24
C ASP A 271 7.74 -3.07 -10.07
N LEU A 272 8.51 -3.08 -11.17
CA LEU A 272 9.91 -2.64 -11.23
C LEU A 272 10.12 -1.23 -10.68
N PHE A 273 9.25 -0.26 -11.01
CA PHE A 273 9.43 1.13 -10.56
C PHE A 273 9.16 1.30 -9.07
N SER A 274 8.24 0.52 -8.51
CA SER A 274 8.02 0.50 -7.06
C SER A 274 9.22 -0.07 -6.34
N TYR A 275 9.75 -1.20 -6.82
CA TYR A 275 10.95 -1.81 -6.25
C TYR A 275 12.18 -0.89 -6.37
N ALA A 276 12.37 -0.23 -7.50
CA ALA A 276 13.43 0.75 -7.69
C ALA A 276 13.30 1.92 -6.70
N GLY A 277 12.09 2.48 -6.53
CA GLY A 277 11.84 3.55 -5.57
C GLY A 277 12.13 3.15 -4.13
N LEU A 278 11.65 1.98 -3.69
CA LEU A 278 11.91 1.45 -2.35
C LEU A 278 13.41 1.19 -2.13
N PHE A 279 14.10 0.63 -3.13
CA PHE A 279 15.53 0.36 -3.06
C PHE A 279 16.36 1.66 -2.96
N LEU A 280 16.03 2.68 -3.76
CA LEU A 280 16.67 3.99 -3.68
C LEU A 280 16.44 4.66 -2.33
N LEU A 281 15.21 4.59 -1.79
CA LEU A 281 14.91 5.08 -0.45
C LEU A 281 15.75 4.36 0.61
N LEU A 282 15.86 3.04 0.53
CA LEU A 282 16.67 2.25 1.44
C LEU A 282 18.15 2.67 1.40
N ILE A 283 18.73 2.87 0.21
CA ILE A 283 20.10 3.36 0.05
C ILE A 283 20.27 4.74 0.70
N LEU A 284 19.36 5.68 0.41
CA LEU A 284 19.41 7.03 0.99
C LEU A 284 19.32 6.97 2.52
N PHE A 285 18.46 6.11 3.05
CA PHE A 285 18.26 5.93 4.48
C PHE A 285 19.51 5.38 5.17
N ILE A 286 20.04 4.26 4.67
CA ILE A 286 21.26 3.63 5.19
C ILE A 286 22.44 4.61 5.14
N THR A 287 22.62 5.32 4.01
CA THR A 287 23.72 6.27 3.83
C THR A 287 23.61 7.45 4.80
N SER A 288 22.40 7.97 5.02
CA SER A 288 22.15 9.01 6.02
C SER A 288 22.51 8.51 7.43
N MET A 289 22.13 7.28 7.80
CA MET A 289 22.46 6.68 9.10
C MET A 289 23.97 6.49 9.33
N PHE A 290 24.74 6.14 8.29
CA PHE A 290 26.21 6.05 8.40
C PHE A 290 26.85 7.42 8.63
N LYS A 291 26.39 8.45 7.90
CA LYS A 291 26.93 9.81 8.02
C LYS A 291 26.65 10.44 9.38
N THR A 292 25.50 10.16 9.98
CA THR A 292 25.17 10.64 11.34
C THR A 292 25.93 9.92 12.44
N GLY A 293 26.68 8.87 12.11
CA GLY A 293 27.45 8.09 13.07
C GLY A 293 26.61 7.15 13.93
N ILE A 294 25.32 6.97 13.63
CA ILE A 294 24.45 6.02 14.33
C ILE A 294 24.90 4.58 14.06
N LEU A 295 25.37 4.31 12.83
CA LEU A 295 25.92 3.02 12.41
C LEU A 295 27.46 3.00 12.40
N LYS A 296 28.14 3.88 13.15
CA LYS A 296 29.60 3.75 13.31
C LYS A 296 29.87 2.42 14.02
N ILE A 297 30.31 1.43 13.26
CA ILE A 297 30.95 0.22 13.78
C ILE A 297 32.13 0.74 14.59
N ARG A 298 32.06 0.61 15.92
CA ARG A 298 33.23 0.82 16.77
C ARG A 298 34.23 -0.28 16.37
N SER A 299 35.19 0.08 15.51
CA SER A 299 36.39 -0.71 15.25
C SER A 299 37.29 -0.69 16.48
#